data_AF-A0A9X4HD40-F1
#
_entry.id   AF-A0A9X4HD40-F1
#
_cell.length_a   1.000
_cell.length_b   1.000
_cell.length_c   1.000
_cell.angle_alpha   90.00
_cell.angle_beta   90.00
_cell.angle_gamma   90.00
#
_symmetry.space_group_name_H-M   'P 1'
#
loop_
_entity.id
_entity.type
_entity.pdbx_description
1 polymer ?
#
loop_
_entity_poly.entity_id
_entity_poly.type
_entity_poly.pdbx_seq_one_letter_code
_entity_poly.pdbx_strand_id
1 'polypeptide(L)'
;MNSHVDWSFRETKVITVDEISQEHVFPERLRLKLANAKGYKSPIDIGSIAYATRGEARSREFDNAGTISVVESSLVESRRELVVKLLDSLIGLRDNSIVTQFRVLHIVVNWLNANGYVEVFTDVSCASRAYADYTSYLNDSIRKGDFAPQHAAKCQKTLQFIIGLQFSSVVDYVVRSAVPIARQRKAIKPPRESDVHFFTDVCIAIARDYSNFILEQEPFPCVVRIRNYEVVKFPSNGGMNSPFRQGYDCYNVAERRVATVEEYMSKYAGRGQTIRLCEAERAIADAQASVEFSNSESRTY
;
A
#
# COMPACT_ATOMS: atom_id res chain seq x y z
N MET A 1 -15.01 -24.61 35.14
CA MET A 1 -14.85 -25.54 33.99
C MET A 1 -13.96 -24.85 32.97
N ASN A 2 -12.68 -25.23 32.90
CA ASN A 2 -11.80 -24.77 31.82
C ASN A 2 -12.15 -25.57 30.57
N SER A 3 -13.01 -25.03 29.71
CA SER A 3 -13.16 -25.54 28.36
C SER A 3 -11.80 -25.43 27.67
N HIS A 4 -11.12 -26.55 27.44
CA HIS A 4 -9.96 -26.59 26.55
C HIS A 4 -10.45 -26.12 25.18
N VAL A 5 -10.04 -24.90 24.80
CA VAL A 5 -10.31 -24.39 23.46
C VAL A 5 -9.36 -25.12 22.52
N ASP A 6 -9.92 -25.98 21.68
CA ASP A 6 -9.14 -26.75 20.70
C ASP A 6 -8.80 -25.86 19.50
N TRP A 7 -7.55 -25.41 19.47
CA TRP A 7 -7.03 -24.55 18.42
C TRP A 7 -6.42 -25.41 17.32
N SER A 8 -6.90 -25.27 16.08
CA SER A 8 -6.36 -25.98 14.93
C SER A 8 -5.77 -25.03 13.88
N PHE A 9 -4.74 -25.52 13.18
CA PHE A 9 -4.33 -24.95 11.89
C PHE A 9 -5.00 -25.76 10.78
N ARG A 10 -6.19 -25.29 10.36
CA ARG A 10 -7.01 -25.95 9.34
C ARG A 10 -6.28 -26.17 8.00
N GLU A 11 -6.80 -27.10 7.22
CA GLU A 11 -6.42 -27.27 5.83
C GLU A 11 -6.75 -26.00 5.02
N THR A 12 -5.79 -25.53 4.21
CA THR A 12 -5.94 -24.29 3.44
C THR A 12 -5.44 -24.45 2.01
N LYS A 13 -6.03 -23.69 1.09
CA LYS A 13 -5.62 -23.59 -0.32
C LYS A 13 -5.03 -22.20 -0.57
N VAL A 14 -3.84 -22.15 -1.15
CA VAL A 14 -3.22 -20.90 -1.58
C VAL A 14 -3.68 -20.55 -2.98
N ILE A 15 -4.09 -19.30 -3.18
CA ILE A 15 -4.45 -18.71 -4.46
C ILE A 15 -3.63 -17.43 -4.69
N THR A 16 -3.49 -17.02 -5.93
CA THR A 16 -2.87 -15.77 -6.37
C THR A 16 -3.94 -14.74 -6.73
N VAL A 17 -3.53 -13.50 -7.02
CA VAL A 17 -4.46 -12.42 -7.42
C VAL A 17 -5.19 -12.77 -8.73
N ASP A 18 -4.51 -13.46 -9.66
CA ASP A 18 -5.10 -13.86 -10.95
C ASP A 18 -6.13 -14.98 -10.81
N GLU A 19 -6.10 -15.71 -9.69
CA GLU A 19 -7.02 -16.82 -9.40
C GLU A 19 -8.23 -16.36 -8.57
N ILE A 20 -8.34 -15.06 -8.26
CA ILE A 20 -9.46 -14.50 -7.47
C ILE A 20 -10.81 -14.74 -8.16
N SER A 21 -10.89 -14.50 -9.47
CA SER A 21 -12.13 -14.60 -10.24
C SER A 21 -12.60 -16.03 -10.50
N GLN A 22 -11.86 -17.04 -10.04
CA GLN A 22 -12.25 -18.44 -10.14
C GLN A 22 -13.31 -18.77 -9.09
N GLU A 23 -14.15 -19.77 -9.37
CA GLU A 23 -15.11 -20.26 -8.39
C GLU A 23 -14.39 -21.05 -7.28
N HIS A 24 -14.61 -20.65 -6.02
CA HIS A 24 -14.02 -21.31 -4.85
C HIS A 24 -15.10 -21.84 -3.92
N VAL A 25 -15.24 -23.17 -3.85
CA VAL A 25 -16.28 -23.86 -3.06
C VAL A 25 -16.12 -23.66 -1.55
N PHE A 26 -14.89 -23.54 -1.05
CA PHE A 26 -14.59 -23.40 0.38
C PHE A 26 -13.80 -22.11 0.66
N PRO A 27 -14.44 -20.93 0.57
CA PRO A 27 -13.76 -19.64 0.73
C PRO A 27 -13.07 -19.47 2.10
N GLU A 28 -13.57 -20.11 3.15
CA GLU A 28 -12.98 -20.11 4.50
C GLU A 28 -11.60 -20.80 4.59
N ARG A 29 -11.23 -21.57 3.55
CA ARG A 29 -9.93 -22.25 3.43
C ARG A 29 -8.92 -21.48 2.59
N LEU A 30 -9.29 -20.35 2.01
CA LEU A 30 -8.44 -19.63 1.07
C LEU A 30 -7.36 -18.79 1.74
N ARG A 31 -6.19 -18.75 1.10
CA ARG A 31 -5.08 -17.87 1.45
C ARG A 31 -4.55 -17.18 0.20
N LEU A 32 -4.36 -15.87 0.26
CA LEU A 32 -3.93 -15.05 -0.88
C LEU A 32 -2.42 -14.83 -0.87
N LYS A 33 -1.72 -15.35 -1.89
CA LYS A 33 -0.30 -15.11 -2.13
C LYS A 33 -0.13 -13.88 -3.03
N LEU A 34 0.72 -12.97 -2.59
CA LEU A 34 1.04 -11.74 -3.30
C LEU A 34 2.48 -11.84 -3.83
N ALA A 35 2.67 -11.63 -5.13
CA ALA A 35 3.96 -11.85 -5.78
C ALA A 35 5.00 -10.76 -5.45
N ASN A 36 4.55 -9.52 -5.29
CA ASN A 36 5.36 -8.30 -5.21
C ASN A 36 5.22 -7.55 -3.88
N ALA A 37 4.59 -8.17 -2.86
CA ALA A 37 4.43 -7.58 -1.55
C ALA A 37 5.77 -7.49 -0.79
N LYS A 38 6.33 -6.28 -0.67
CA LYS A 38 7.60 -6.07 0.04
C LYS A 38 7.43 -6.38 1.53
N GLY A 39 8.26 -7.29 2.04
CA GLY A 39 8.26 -7.68 3.47
C GLY A 39 7.11 -8.61 3.87
N TYR A 40 6.31 -9.09 2.93
CA TYR A 40 5.22 -10.04 3.18
C TYR A 40 5.43 -11.31 2.36
N LYS A 41 6.10 -12.31 2.96
CA LYS A 41 6.50 -13.55 2.27
C LYS A 41 5.49 -14.69 2.40
N SER A 42 4.70 -14.71 3.46
CA SER A 42 3.66 -15.72 3.71
C SER A 42 2.35 -15.32 3.01
N PRO A 43 1.54 -16.26 2.48
CA PRO A 43 0.20 -15.96 2.01
C PRO A 43 -0.71 -15.39 3.12
N ILE A 44 -1.51 -14.38 2.80
CA ILE A 44 -2.51 -13.78 3.69
C ILE A 44 -3.63 -14.80 3.92
N ASP A 45 -3.90 -15.14 5.17
CA ASP A 45 -5.00 -16.05 5.50
C ASP A 45 -6.36 -15.32 5.56
N ILE A 46 -6.89 -14.99 4.38
CA ILE A 46 -8.19 -14.34 4.20
C ILE A 46 -9.36 -15.20 4.69
N GLY A 47 -9.31 -16.52 4.46
CA GLY A 47 -10.37 -17.44 4.86
C GLY A 47 -10.63 -17.45 6.37
N SER A 48 -9.61 -17.09 7.17
CA SER A 48 -9.75 -17.01 8.63
C SER A 48 -10.83 -16.03 9.10
N ILE A 49 -11.22 -15.06 8.29
CA ILE A 49 -12.29 -14.08 8.60
C ILE A 49 -13.64 -14.78 8.83
N ALA A 50 -13.85 -15.94 8.22
CA ALA A 50 -15.07 -16.72 8.38
C ALA A 50 -15.24 -17.32 9.78
N TYR A 51 -14.22 -17.28 10.64
CA TYR A 51 -14.27 -17.86 11.99
C TYR A 51 -14.46 -16.78 13.06
N ALA A 52 -15.30 -17.06 14.05
CA ALA A 52 -15.52 -16.19 15.20
C ALA A 52 -14.33 -16.24 16.18
N THR A 53 -13.73 -17.42 16.37
CA THR A 53 -12.60 -17.60 17.30
C THR A 53 -11.32 -17.83 16.52
N ARG A 54 -10.42 -16.84 16.57
CA ARG A 54 -9.19 -16.76 15.79
C ARG A 54 -8.01 -16.47 16.72
N GLY A 55 -6.89 -17.14 16.49
CA GLY A 55 -5.68 -17.06 17.30
C GLY A 55 -4.54 -16.43 16.51
N GLU A 56 -3.31 -16.88 16.82
CA GLU A 56 -2.11 -16.35 16.22
C GLU A 56 -1.81 -16.97 14.85
N ALA A 57 -1.06 -16.24 14.04
CA ALA A 57 -0.55 -16.73 12.78
C ALA A 57 0.62 -17.71 13.01
N ARG A 58 0.64 -18.81 12.25
CA ARG A 58 1.69 -19.82 12.33
C ARG A 58 3.05 -19.21 11.98
N SER A 59 4.07 -19.58 12.75
CA SER A 59 5.46 -19.14 12.56
C SER A 59 6.01 -19.46 11.16
N ARG A 60 7.03 -18.70 10.75
CA ARG A 60 7.72 -18.83 9.45
C ARG A 60 8.50 -20.14 9.27
N GLU A 61 8.69 -20.88 10.35
CA GLU A 61 9.41 -22.16 10.36
C GLU A 61 8.60 -23.32 9.76
N PHE A 62 7.30 -23.13 9.53
CA PHE A 62 6.41 -24.15 9.00
C PHE A 62 6.04 -23.89 7.53
N ASP A 63 5.80 -24.95 6.76
CA ASP A 63 5.47 -24.86 5.32
C ASP A 63 4.21 -24.04 5.02
N ASN A 64 3.25 -24.01 5.95
CA ASN A 64 2.05 -23.19 5.86
C ASN A 64 2.10 -21.93 6.75
N ALA A 65 3.30 -21.38 7.00
CA ALA A 65 3.52 -20.12 7.70
C ALA A 65 2.51 -19.03 7.34
N GLY A 66 1.96 -18.34 8.34
CA GLY A 66 0.93 -17.31 8.16
C GLY A 66 -0.52 -17.82 8.19
N THR A 67 -0.76 -19.13 8.24
CA THR A 67 -2.10 -19.67 8.57
C THR A 67 -2.48 -19.23 9.98
N ILE A 68 -3.67 -18.66 10.14
CA ILE A 68 -4.19 -18.24 11.45
C ILE A 68 -4.86 -19.45 12.12
N SER A 69 -4.50 -19.74 13.37
CA SER A 69 -5.19 -20.78 14.13
C SER A 69 -6.63 -20.38 14.42
N VAL A 70 -7.54 -21.35 14.39
CA VAL A 70 -8.97 -21.12 14.62
C VAL A 70 -9.55 -22.25 15.46
N VAL A 71 -10.71 -22.00 16.05
CA VAL A 71 -11.57 -23.09 16.56
C VAL A 71 -12.51 -23.47 15.43
N GLU A 72 -12.44 -24.69 14.90
CA GLU A 72 -13.19 -25.05 13.69
C GLU A 72 -14.70 -24.97 13.88
N SER A 73 -15.21 -25.29 15.07
CA SER A 73 -16.62 -25.15 15.43
C SER A 73 -17.10 -23.69 15.52
N SER A 74 -16.19 -22.72 15.45
CA SER A 74 -16.53 -21.29 15.42
C SER A 74 -16.72 -20.74 14.01
N LEU A 75 -16.81 -21.60 13.00
CA LEU A 75 -17.12 -21.21 11.62
C LEU A 75 -18.49 -20.54 11.56
N VAL A 76 -18.52 -19.37 10.94
CA VAL A 76 -19.72 -18.58 10.69
C VAL A 76 -20.01 -18.66 9.20
N GLU A 77 -20.94 -19.51 8.80
CA GLU A 77 -21.18 -19.79 7.38
C GLU A 77 -21.59 -18.54 6.58
N SER A 78 -22.32 -17.62 7.22
CA SER A 78 -22.72 -16.34 6.62
C SER A 78 -21.54 -15.48 6.17
N ARG A 79 -20.35 -15.67 6.77
CA ARG A 79 -19.13 -14.93 6.41
C ARG A 79 -18.39 -15.50 5.20
N ARG A 80 -18.78 -16.66 4.67
CA ARG A 80 -18.21 -17.21 3.42
C ARG A 80 -18.43 -16.24 2.26
N GLU A 81 -19.63 -15.68 2.15
CA GLU A 81 -19.95 -14.68 1.13
C GLU A 81 -19.12 -13.41 1.28
N LEU A 82 -18.91 -12.95 2.52
CA LEU A 82 -18.03 -11.80 2.80
C LEU A 82 -16.59 -12.06 2.32
N VAL A 83 -16.06 -13.27 2.52
CA VAL A 83 -14.71 -13.63 2.04
C VAL A 83 -14.62 -13.53 0.51
N VAL A 84 -15.63 -14.03 -0.20
CA VAL A 84 -15.69 -13.94 -1.68
C VAL A 84 -15.75 -12.48 -2.13
N LYS A 85 -16.70 -11.69 -1.62
CA LYS A 85 -16.83 -10.27 -1.97
C LYS A 85 -15.58 -9.45 -1.62
N LEU A 86 -14.92 -9.82 -0.52
CA LEU A 86 -13.64 -9.22 -0.15
C LEU A 86 -12.57 -9.56 -1.17
N LEU A 87 -12.45 -10.81 -1.64
CA LEU A 87 -11.50 -11.18 -2.70
C LEU A 87 -11.76 -10.37 -3.98
N ASP A 88 -13.00 -10.30 -4.44
CA ASP A 88 -13.38 -9.54 -5.65
C ASP A 88 -12.98 -8.06 -5.56
N SER A 89 -13.11 -7.47 -4.37
CA SER A 89 -12.73 -6.08 -4.13
C SER A 89 -11.22 -5.78 -4.25
N LEU A 90 -10.37 -6.82 -4.30
CA LEU A 90 -8.93 -6.68 -4.40
C LEU A 90 -8.43 -6.65 -5.86
N ILE A 91 -9.28 -7.01 -6.82
CA ILE A 91 -8.91 -7.03 -8.23
C ILE A 91 -8.45 -5.63 -8.67
N GLY A 92 -7.26 -5.55 -9.28
CA GLY A 92 -6.64 -4.30 -9.73
C GLY A 92 -5.91 -3.50 -8.65
N LEU A 93 -5.89 -3.94 -7.39
CA LEU A 93 -5.11 -3.30 -6.34
C LEU A 93 -3.64 -3.72 -6.37
N ARG A 94 -2.75 -2.80 -5.95
CA ARG A 94 -1.34 -3.12 -5.72
C ARG A 94 -1.18 -3.99 -4.47
N ASP A 95 -0.28 -4.97 -4.51
CA ASP A 95 0.01 -5.90 -3.40
C ASP A 95 0.17 -5.23 -2.03
N ASN A 96 0.95 -4.14 -1.95
CA ASN A 96 1.16 -3.43 -0.67
C ASN A 96 -0.11 -2.75 -0.15
N SER A 97 -1.02 -2.34 -1.04
CA SER A 97 -2.35 -1.83 -0.66
C SER A 97 -3.19 -2.95 -0.05
N ILE A 98 -3.16 -4.14 -0.68
CA ILE A 98 -3.85 -5.35 -0.20
C ILE A 98 -3.37 -5.70 1.21
N VAL A 99 -2.05 -5.84 1.43
CA VAL A 99 -1.47 -6.12 2.77
C VAL A 99 -1.95 -5.11 3.82
N THR A 100 -1.93 -3.83 3.46
CA THR A 100 -2.29 -2.73 4.34
C THR A 100 -3.77 -2.75 4.73
N GLN A 101 -4.64 -3.21 3.83
CA GLN A 101 -6.07 -3.38 4.05
C GLN A 101 -6.33 -4.58 4.99
N PHE A 102 -5.71 -5.73 4.74
CA PHE A 102 -5.88 -6.93 5.58
C PHE A 102 -5.41 -6.75 7.02
N ARG A 103 -4.31 -6.03 7.24
CA ARG A 103 -3.84 -5.73 8.62
C ARG A 103 -4.90 -5.00 9.43
N VAL A 104 -5.55 -4.00 8.84
CA VAL A 104 -6.62 -3.24 9.52
C VAL A 104 -7.88 -4.08 9.62
N LEU A 105 -8.21 -4.84 8.59
CA LEU A 105 -9.35 -5.73 8.59
C LEU A 105 -9.33 -6.75 9.73
N HIS A 106 -8.17 -7.39 9.98
CA HIS A 106 -8.03 -8.31 11.11
C HIS A 106 -8.28 -7.63 12.46
N ILE A 107 -7.81 -6.40 12.65
CA ILE A 107 -8.07 -5.62 13.88
C ILE A 107 -9.58 -5.39 14.05
N VAL A 108 -10.27 -4.99 12.99
CA VAL A 108 -11.73 -4.76 13.00
C VAL A 108 -12.49 -6.04 13.32
N VAL A 109 -12.22 -7.13 12.60
CA VAL A 109 -12.92 -8.43 12.78
C VAL A 109 -12.66 -9.01 14.16
N ASN A 110 -11.42 -8.92 14.68
CA ASN A 110 -11.11 -9.38 16.03
C ASN A 110 -11.91 -8.60 17.09
N TRP A 111 -12.02 -7.28 16.91
CA TRP A 111 -12.84 -6.48 17.82
C TRP A 111 -14.32 -6.84 17.75
N LEU A 112 -14.87 -7.01 16.54
CA LEU A 112 -16.27 -7.44 16.37
C LEU A 112 -16.53 -8.76 17.08
N ASN A 113 -15.68 -9.77 16.85
CA ASN A 113 -15.81 -11.07 17.50
C ASN A 113 -15.71 -10.97 19.03
N ALA A 114 -14.73 -10.21 19.54
CA ALA A 114 -14.53 -10.03 20.99
C ALA A 114 -15.69 -9.31 21.69
N ASN A 115 -16.50 -8.54 20.95
CA ASN A 115 -17.66 -7.81 21.47
C ASN A 115 -19.01 -8.47 21.08
N GLY A 116 -18.99 -9.74 20.64
CA GLY A 116 -20.21 -10.51 20.36
C GLY A 116 -20.87 -10.19 19.00
N TYR A 117 -20.26 -9.36 18.17
CA TYR A 117 -20.73 -9.00 16.82
C TYR A 117 -20.36 -10.06 15.78
N VAL A 118 -20.66 -11.33 16.07
CA VAL A 118 -20.30 -12.48 15.23
C VAL A 118 -21.12 -12.48 13.92
N GLU A 119 -22.43 -12.29 14.01
CA GLU A 119 -23.36 -12.29 12.87
C GLU A 119 -23.63 -10.88 12.30
N VAL A 120 -22.70 -9.94 12.48
CA VAL A 120 -22.88 -8.52 12.10
C VAL A 120 -23.18 -8.31 10.61
N PHE A 121 -22.87 -9.29 9.76
CA PHE A 121 -23.06 -9.22 8.31
C PHE A 121 -24.37 -9.85 7.82
N THR A 122 -25.25 -10.31 8.72
CA THR A 122 -26.55 -10.89 8.32
C THR A 122 -27.71 -9.92 8.49
N ASP A 123 -27.59 -8.96 9.40
CA ASP A 123 -28.64 -7.98 9.71
C ASP A 123 -28.10 -6.55 9.73
N VAL A 124 -28.82 -5.66 9.04
CA VAL A 124 -28.50 -4.24 8.92
C VAL A 124 -28.60 -3.53 10.28
N SER A 125 -29.55 -3.93 11.14
CA SER A 125 -29.71 -3.30 12.47
C SER A 125 -28.53 -3.64 13.38
N CYS A 126 -28.09 -4.90 13.35
CA CYS A 126 -26.87 -5.37 14.01
C CYS A 126 -25.63 -4.64 13.47
N ALA A 127 -25.49 -4.52 12.14
CA ALA A 127 -24.39 -3.77 11.51
C ALA A 127 -24.36 -2.30 11.94
N SER A 128 -25.52 -1.65 12.01
CA SER A 128 -25.66 -0.26 12.46
C SER A 128 -25.23 -0.07 13.92
N ARG A 129 -25.63 -0.98 14.81
CA ARG A 129 -25.22 -0.98 16.22
C ARG A 129 -23.72 -1.24 16.37
N ALA A 130 -23.20 -2.26 15.69
CA ALA A 130 -21.77 -2.59 15.71
C ALA A 130 -20.91 -1.42 15.21
N TYR A 131 -21.36 -0.71 14.18
CA TYR A 131 -20.68 0.47 13.65
C TYR A 131 -20.62 1.63 14.66
N ALA A 132 -21.74 1.88 15.37
CA ALA A 132 -21.81 2.90 16.42
C ALA A 132 -20.93 2.57 17.62
N ASP A 133 -20.99 1.33 18.10
CA ASP A 133 -20.18 0.86 19.23
C ASP A 133 -18.69 0.85 18.88
N TYR A 134 -18.34 0.40 17.67
CA TYR A 134 -16.95 0.42 17.22
C TYR A 134 -16.42 1.84 17.10
N THR A 135 -17.24 2.77 16.60
CA THR A 135 -16.87 4.19 16.52
C THR A 135 -16.67 4.79 17.92
N SER A 136 -17.50 4.41 18.90
CA SER A 136 -17.36 4.83 20.29
C SER A 136 -16.06 4.30 20.90
N TYR A 137 -15.78 3.00 20.72
CA TYR A 137 -14.51 2.38 21.11
C TYR A 137 -13.30 3.10 20.50
N LEU A 138 -13.33 3.40 19.20
CA LEU A 138 -12.23 4.11 18.54
C LEU A 138 -12.02 5.51 19.11
N ASN A 139 -13.08 6.24 19.44
CA ASN A 139 -12.99 7.55 20.10
C ASN A 139 -12.41 7.44 21.52
N ASP A 140 -12.81 6.41 22.28
CA ASP A 140 -12.23 6.12 23.59
C ASP A 140 -10.73 5.80 23.49
N SER A 141 -10.32 4.98 22.52
CA SER A 141 -8.90 4.66 22.25
C SER A 141 -8.10 5.89 21.84
N ILE A 142 -8.69 6.84 21.08
CA ILE A 142 -8.04 8.13 20.80
C ILE A 142 -7.86 8.93 22.09
N ARG A 143 -8.89 9.01 22.93
CA ARG A 143 -8.84 9.77 24.20
C ARG A 143 -7.81 9.20 25.18
N LYS A 144 -7.63 7.87 25.20
CA LYS A 144 -6.62 7.18 26.02
C LYS A 144 -5.20 7.27 25.45
N GLY A 145 -5.05 7.67 24.19
CA GLY A 145 -3.76 7.72 23.49
C GLY A 145 -3.31 6.38 22.89
N ASP A 146 -4.16 5.35 22.94
CA ASP A 146 -3.86 4.03 22.36
C ASP A 146 -3.75 4.10 20.83
N PHE A 147 -4.62 4.91 20.20
CA PHE A 147 -4.66 5.09 18.74
C PHE A 147 -4.48 6.55 18.32
N ALA A 148 -3.68 6.75 17.26
CA ALA A 148 -3.69 8.02 16.53
C ALA A 148 -5.03 8.22 15.79
N PRO A 149 -5.58 9.44 15.69
CA PRO A 149 -6.82 9.72 14.98
C PRO A 149 -6.83 9.22 13.52
N GLN A 150 -5.68 9.29 12.84
CA GLN A 150 -5.54 8.77 11.48
C GLN A 150 -5.72 7.25 11.41
N HIS A 151 -5.20 6.50 12.39
CA HIS A 151 -5.36 5.05 12.47
C HIS A 151 -6.81 4.68 12.77
N ALA A 152 -7.42 5.32 13.76
CA ALA A 152 -8.82 5.11 14.12
C ALA A 152 -9.78 5.42 12.95
N ALA A 153 -9.59 6.54 12.25
CA ALA A 153 -10.38 6.86 11.06
C ALA A 153 -10.22 5.82 9.93
N LYS A 154 -9.05 5.17 9.84
CA LYS A 154 -8.83 4.07 8.89
C LYS A 154 -9.58 2.81 9.33
N CYS A 155 -9.53 2.44 10.60
CA CYS A 155 -10.30 1.31 11.15
C CYS A 155 -11.81 1.49 10.94
N GLN A 156 -12.34 2.69 11.24
CA GLN A 156 -13.75 3.02 10.99
C GLN A 156 -14.12 2.89 9.51
N LYS A 157 -13.27 3.40 8.61
CA LYS A 157 -13.47 3.27 7.15
C LYS A 157 -13.39 1.82 6.68
N THR A 158 -12.53 0.99 7.28
CA THR A 158 -12.46 -0.44 6.97
C THR A 158 -13.73 -1.16 7.41
N LEU A 159 -14.30 -0.84 8.58
CA LEU A 159 -15.60 -1.39 8.99
C LEU A 159 -16.73 -0.96 8.04
N GLN A 160 -16.77 0.33 7.67
CA GLN A 160 -17.73 0.83 6.67
C GLN A 160 -17.61 0.06 5.35
N PHE A 161 -16.37 -0.17 4.90
CA PHE A 161 -16.09 -0.89 3.65
C PHE A 161 -16.63 -2.33 3.69
N ILE A 162 -16.33 -3.11 4.74
CA ILE A 162 -16.81 -4.50 4.81
C ILE A 162 -18.32 -4.62 4.98
N ILE A 163 -18.95 -3.68 5.69
CA ILE A 163 -20.42 -3.57 5.75
C ILE A 163 -20.96 -3.26 4.35
N GLY A 164 -20.33 -2.34 3.61
CA GLY A 164 -20.73 -1.97 2.26
C GLY A 164 -20.58 -3.09 1.23
N LEU A 165 -19.63 -4.01 1.42
CA LEU A 165 -19.56 -5.22 0.59
C LEU A 165 -20.82 -6.06 0.75
N GLN A 166 -21.31 -6.24 1.98
CA GLN A 166 -22.47 -7.08 2.24
C GLN A 166 -23.81 -6.37 1.98
N PHE A 167 -23.88 -5.07 2.29
CA PHE A 167 -25.09 -4.26 2.27
C PHE A 167 -24.95 -3.01 1.39
N SER A 168 -24.64 -3.21 0.11
CA SER A 168 -24.27 -2.14 -0.82
C SER A 168 -25.30 -1.01 -0.94
N SER A 169 -26.60 -1.33 -0.87
CA SER A 169 -27.69 -0.35 -1.02
C SER A 169 -28.05 0.43 0.25
N VAL A 170 -27.62 -0.03 1.43
CA VAL A 170 -28.02 0.54 2.74
C VAL A 170 -26.85 0.96 3.62
N VAL A 171 -25.62 0.93 3.08
CA VAL A 171 -24.42 1.35 3.82
C VAL A 171 -24.53 2.77 4.37
N ASP A 172 -25.17 3.68 3.63
CA ASP A 172 -25.37 5.06 4.07
C ASP A 172 -26.28 5.15 5.31
N TYR A 173 -27.27 4.26 5.42
CA TYR A 173 -28.11 4.17 6.61
C TYR A 173 -27.31 3.68 7.82
N VAL A 174 -26.46 2.66 7.63
CA VAL A 174 -25.58 2.15 8.68
C VAL A 174 -24.60 3.23 9.15
N VAL A 175 -23.97 3.95 8.22
CA VAL A 175 -22.95 4.96 8.54
C VAL A 175 -23.53 6.17 9.28
N ARG A 176 -24.82 6.49 9.09
CA ARG A 176 -25.50 7.56 9.83
C ARG A 176 -25.62 7.29 11.33
N SER A 177 -25.39 6.06 11.81
CA SER A 177 -25.45 5.75 13.24
C SER A 177 -24.29 6.34 14.04
N ALA A 178 -23.22 6.80 13.39
CA ALA A 178 -22.06 7.36 14.07
C ALA A 178 -21.39 8.49 13.28
N VAL A 179 -20.81 9.45 13.98
CA VAL A 179 -20.06 10.55 13.35
C VAL A 179 -18.71 10.02 12.83
N PRO A 180 -18.33 10.33 11.58
CA PRO A 180 -17.01 9.98 11.06
C PRO A 180 -15.89 10.61 11.89
N ILE A 181 -14.88 9.80 12.23
CA ILE A 181 -13.68 10.28 12.93
C ILE A 181 -12.89 11.17 11.98
N ALA A 182 -12.77 12.45 12.34
CA ALA A 182 -12.00 13.40 11.57
C ALA A 182 -10.52 13.00 11.56
N ARG A 183 -9.96 12.84 10.35
CA ARG A 183 -8.51 12.79 10.20
C ARG A 183 -8.00 14.17 10.59
N GLN A 184 -7.19 14.26 11.64
CA GLN A 184 -6.44 15.47 11.94
C GLN A 184 -5.48 15.72 10.76
N ARG A 185 -5.92 16.54 9.80
CA ARG A 185 -5.03 17.12 8.81
C ARG A 185 -4.17 18.11 9.59
N LYS A 186 -2.85 18.04 9.40
CA LYS A 186 -1.97 19.13 9.87
C LYS A 186 -2.60 20.43 9.40
N ALA A 187 -2.75 21.41 10.29
CA ALA A 187 -3.28 22.72 9.92
C ALA A 187 -2.40 23.28 8.79
N ILE A 188 -2.87 23.18 7.55
CA ILE A 188 -2.16 23.70 6.40
C ILE A 188 -2.38 25.20 6.48
N LYS A 189 -1.35 25.95 6.88
CA LYS A 189 -1.38 27.40 6.77
C LYS A 189 -1.69 27.74 5.31
N PRO A 190 -2.57 28.72 5.02
CA PRO A 190 -2.79 29.16 3.66
C PRO A 190 -1.44 29.46 3.01
N PRO A 191 -1.19 28.98 1.78
CA PRO A 191 0.06 29.29 1.09
C PRO A 191 0.15 30.82 0.91
N ARG A 192 1.35 31.36 0.98
CA ARG A 192 1.55 32.78 0.67
C ARG A 192 1.31 32.98 -0.82
N GLU A 193 0.85 34.16 -1.22
CA GLU A 193 0.67 34.50 -2.64
C GLU A 193 1.97 34.30 -3.44
N SER A 194 3.12 34.61 -2.84
CA SER A 194 4.44 34.32 -3.41
C SER A 194 4.68 32.84 -3.71
N ASP A 195 4.20 31.97 -2.83
CA ASP A 195 4.37 30.51 -2.96
C ASP A 195 3.45 29.97 -4.06
N VAL A 196 2.24 30.53 -4.19
CA VAL A 196 1.30 30.20 -5.27
C VAL A 196 1.88 30.62 -6.62
N HIS A 197 2.37 31.86 -6.75
CA HIS A 197 3.01 32.31 -7.99
C HIS A 197 4.24 31.48 -8.34
N PHE A 198 5.09 31.15 -7.36
CA PHE A 198 6.24 30.27 -7.59
C PHE A 198 5.81 28.88 -8.06
N PHE A 199 4.78 28.29 -7.44
CA PHE A 199 4.24 27.01 -7.86
C PHE A 199 3.69 27.05 -9.29
N THR A 200 2.94 28.10 -9.65
CA THR A 200 2.42 28.28 -11.01
C THR A 200 3.55 28.38 -12.02
N ASP A 201 4.60 29.16 -11.74
CA ASP A 201 5.77 29.27 -12.62
C ASP A 201 6.49 27.93 -12.81
N VAL A 202 6.63 27.15 -11.73
CA VAL A 202 7.20 25.80 -11.77
C VAL A 202 6.36 24.90 -12.68
N CYS A 203 5.04 24.90 -12.52
CA CYS A 203 4.13 24.09 -13.34
C CYS A 203 4.21 24.48 -14.82
N ILE A 204 4.26 25.77 -15.13
CA ILE A 204 4.39 26.27 -16.52
C ILE A 204 5.73 25.85 -17.12
N ALA A 205 6.83 26.02 -16.39
CA ALA A 205 8.16 25.62 -16.85
C ALA A 205 8.24 24.12 -17.13
N ILE A 206 7.74 23.29 -16.21
CA ILE A 206 7.66 21.83 -16.39
C ILE A 206 6.83 21.51 -17.63
N ALA A 207 5.61 22.05 -17.76
CA ALA A 207 4.75 21.75 -18.89
C ALA A 207 5.40 22.14 -20.22
N ARG A 208 6.01 23.33 -20.30
CA ARG A 208 6.66 23.84 -21.50
C ARG A 208 7.90 23.01 -21.88
N ASP A 209 8.83 22.81 -20.96
CA ASP A 209 10.09 22.15 -21.27
C ASP A 209 9.91 20.65 -21.53
N TYR A 210 9.01 19.97 -20.81
CA TYR A 210 8.65 18.58 -21.15
C TYR A 210 7.94 18.48 -22.50
N SER A 211 7.03 19.42 -22.82
CA SER A 211 6.37 19.41 -24.13
C SER A 211 7.39 19.58 -25.25
N ASN A 212 8.32 20.52 -25.13
CA ASN A 212 9.39 20.72 -26.11
C ASN A 212 10.30 19.49 -26.22
N PHE A 213 10.73 18.92 -25.10
CA PHE A 213 11.54 17.71 -25.07
C PHE A 213 10.88 16.53 -25.82
N ILE A 214 9.56 16.37 -25.67
CA ILE A 214 8.79 15.32 -26.35
C ILE A 214 8.59 15.65 -27.83
N LEU A 215 8.15 16.88 -28.15
CA LEU A 215 7.80 17.29 -29.52
C LEU A 215 9.04 17.36 -30.43
N GLU A 216 10.15 17.89 -29.93
CA GLU A 216 11.42 18.01 -30.65
C GLU A 216 12.26 16.71 -30.57
N GLN A 217 11.76 15.69 -29.88
CA GLN A 217 12.43 14.40 -29.67
C GLN A 217 13.87 14.54 -29.14
N GLU A 218 14.10 15.49 -28.22
CA GLU A 218 15.44 15.75 -27.67
C GLU A 218 15.99 14.53 -26.91
N PRO A 219 17.29 14.22 -26.98
CA PRO A 219 17.89 13.14 -26.21
C PRO A 219 17.87 13.43 -24.72
N PHE A 220 17.68 12.40 -23.89
CA PHE A 220 17.90 12.51 -22.44
C PHE A 220 19.34 12.95 -22.14
N PRO A 221 19.57 13.71 -21.05
CA PRO A 221 18.60 14.07 -20.01
C PRO A 221 17.68 15.26 -20.38
N CYS A 222 16.43 15.19 -19.94
CA CYS A 222 15.50 16.32 -20.04
C CYS A 222 15.89 17.41 -19.02
N VAL A 223 15.98 18.66 -19.46
CA VAL A 223 16.34 19.80 -18.61
C VAL A 223 15.15 20.75 -18.51
N VAL A 224 14.67 20.96 -17.28
CA VAL A 224 13.61 21.93 -16.99
C VAL A 224 14.21 23.16 -16.33
N ARG A 225 13.98 24.34 -16.88
CA ARG A 225 14.52 25.61 -16.39
C ARG A 225 13.47 26.34 -15.57
N ILE A 226 13.71 26.48 -14.28
CA ILE A 226 12.80 27.13 -13.34
C ILE A 226 13.47 28.40 -12.80
N ARG A 227 13.06 29.56 -13.32
CA ARG A 227 13.57 30.88 -12.93
C ARG A 227 15.12 30.93 -12.95
N ASN A 228 15.76 30.71 -11.81
CA ASN A 228 17.20 30.81 -11.58
C ASN A 228 17.91 29.46 -11.34
N TYR A 229 17.23 28.32 -11.52
CA TYR A 229 17.84 27.01 -11.40
C TYR A 229 17.33 26.02 -12.45
N GLU A 230 18.08 24.95 -12.66
CA GLU A 230 17.73 23.86 -13.57
C GLU A 230 17.41 22.58 -12.79
N VAL A 231 16.49 21.80 -13.33
CA VAL A 231 16.20 20.43 -12.91
C VAL A 231 16.57 19.50 -14.05
N VAL A 232 17.52 18.60 -13.81
CA VAL A 232 18.00 17.64 -14.81
C VAL A 232 17.40 16.27 -14.50
N LYS A 233 16.71 15.69 -15.48
CA LYS A 233 16.04 14.39 -15.37
C LYS A 233 16.62 13.39 -16.36
N PHE A 234 17.33 12.41 -15.83
CA PHE A 234 17.70 11.18 -16.52
C PHE A 234 16.54 10.17 -16.53
N PRO A 235 16.53 9.18 -17.44
CA PRO A 235 15.45 8.19 -17.57
C PRO A 235 15.48 7.10 -16.48
N SER A 236 15.53 7.52 -15.22
CA SER A 236 15.53 6.66 -14.04
C SER A 236 14.69 7.27 -12.90
N ASN A 237 14.10 6.42 -12.05
CA ASN A 237 13.34 6.85 -10.87
C ASN A 237 14.16 7.66 -9.87
N GLY A 238 15.49 7.48 -9.85
CA GLY A 238 16.42 8.30 -9.05
C GLY A 238 17.28 9.25 -9.86
N GLY A 239 17.05 9.35 -11.18
CA GLY A 239 17.83 10.20 -12.10
C GLY A 239 17.43 11.68 -12.08
N MET A 240 16.70 12.16 -11.08
CA MET A 240 16.31 13.56 -10.98
C MET A 240 17.27 14.32 -10.08
N ASN A 241 17.90 15.37 -10.60
CA ASN A 241 18.76 16.26 -9.83
C ASN A 241 18.20 17.69 -9.85
N SER A 242 18.09 18.29 -8.67
CA SER A 242 17.63 19.66 -8.43
C SER A 242 18.27 20.19 -7.15
N PRO A 243 18.21 21.52 -6.88
CA PRO A 243 18.65 22.07 -5.60
C PRO A 243 17.99 21.45 -4.35
N PHE A 244 16.82 20.82 -4.51
CA PHE A 244 16.04 20.21 -3.43
C PHE A 244 16.20 18.69 -3.33
N ARG A 245 16.78 18.04 -4.34
CA ARG A 245 16.95 16.59 -4.39
C ARG A 245 18.15 16.23 -5.25
N GLN A 246 19.10 15.54 -4.64
CA GLN A 246 20.22 14.96 -5.36
C GLN A 246 19.81 13.66 -6.04
N GLY A 247 20.19 13.54 -7.32
CA GLY A 247 20.00 12.31 -8.09
C GLY A 247 21.04 11.23 -7.74
N TYR A 248 20.92 10.07 -8.38
CA TYR A 248 21.92 9.00 -8.23
C TYR A 248 23.31 9.40 -8.71
N ASP A 249 24.33 8.87 -8.04
CA ASP A 249 25.72 9.23 -8.28
C ASP A 249 26.27 8.74 -9.62
N CYS A 250 25.60 7.75 -10.24
CA CYS A 250 25.90 7.22 -11.57
C CYS A 250 25.63 8.22 -12.72
N TYR A 251 25.06 9.38 -12.42
CA TYR A 251 24.89 10.46 -13.39
C TYR A 251 25.84 11.63 -13.07
N ASN A 252 26.49 12.15 -14.10
CA ASN A 252 27.23 13.40 -14.07
C ASN A 252 26.31 14.53 -14.56
N VAL A 253 25.76 15.28 -13.61
CA VAL A 253 24.76 16.31 -13.86
C VAL A 253 25.37 17.56 -14.50
N ALA A 254 26.61 17.89 -14.16
CA ALA A 254 27.33 19.03 -14.73
C ALA A 254 27.58 18.81 -16.23
N GLU A 255 28.02 17.60 -16.59
CA GLU A 255 28.28 17.20 -17.98
C GLU A 255 27.04 16.65 -18.71
N ARG A 256 25.89 16.60 -18.03
CA ARG A 256 24.60 16.08 -18.55
C ARG A 256 24.72 14.68 -19.21
N ARG A 257 25.52 13.80 -18.63
CA ARG A 257 25.76 12.43 -19.12
C ARG A 257 25.82 11.42 -17.97
N VAL A 258 25.90 10.14 -18.30
CA VAL A 258 26.27 9.09 -17.33
C VAL A 258 27.70 9.34 -16.85
N ALA A 259 27.94 9.14 -15.55
CA ALA A 259 29.26 9.31 -14.96
C ALA A 259 30.23 8.22 -15.44
N THR A 260 31.53 8.50 -15.46
CA THR A 260 32.52 7.43 -15.65
C THR A 260 32.64 6.57 -14.40
N VAL A 261 33.24 5.39 -14.52
CA VAL A 261 33.48 4.50 -13.38
C VAL A 261 34.36 5.18 -12.34
N GLU A 262 35.36 5.95 -12.77
CA GLU A 262 36.26 6.71 -11.90
C GLU A 262 35.54 7.85 -11.19
N GLU A 263 34.69 8.61 -11.90
CA GLU A 263 33.85 9.68 -11.32
C GLU A 263 32.91 9.11 -10.26
N TYR A 264 32.30 7.96 -10.55
CA TYR A 264 31.40 7.27 -9.64
C TYR A 264 32.14 6.77 -8.39
N MET A 265 33.26 6.06 -8.55
CA MET A 265 34.06 5.56 -7.43
C MET A 265 34.64 6.70 -6.58
N SER A 266 35.05 7.81 -7.19
CA SER A 266 35.57 8.99 -6.48
C SER A 266 34.53 9.61 -5.55
N LYS A 267 33.25 9.62 -5.93
CA LYS A 267 32.16 10.10 -5.05
C LYS A 267 31.96 9.21 -3.82
N TYR A 268 32.11 7.89 -3.96
CA TYR A 268 32.05 6.95 -2.84
C TYR A 268 33.26 7.08 -1.92
N ALA A 269 34.46 7.16 -2.50
CA ALA A 269 35.71 7.36 -1.76
C ALA A 269 35.69 8.67 -0.95
N GLY A 270 35.17 9.76 -1.52
CA GLY A 270 35.00 11.04 -0.82
C GLY A 270 34.03 10.99 0.37
N ARG A 271 33.20 9.94 0.47
CA ARG A 271 32.30 9.67 1.61
C ARG A 271 32.87 8.61 2.57
N GLY A 272 34.12 8.18 2.37
CA GLY A 272 34.75 7.11 3.15
C GLY A 272 34.15 5.72 2.88
N GLN A 273 33.49 5.54 1.73
CA GLN A 273 32.88 4.28 1.33
C GLN A 273 33.71 3.61 0.22
N THR A 274 33.84 2.29 0.31
CA THR A 274 34.53 1.49 -0.70
C THR A 274 33.50 0.70 -1.51
N ILE A 275 33.58 0.79 -2.82
CA ILE A 275 32.77 0.01 -3.77
C ILE A 275 33.69 -0.88 -4.60
N ARG A 276 33.24 -2.10 -4.92
CA ARG A 276 34.02 -2.99 -5.80
C ARG A 276 33.96 -2.49 -7.23
N LEU A 277 35.05 -2.65 -7.97
CA LEU A 277 35.13 -2.24 -9.37
C LEU A 277 33.99 -2.84 -10.21
N CYS A 278 33.73 -4.14 -10.06
CA CYS A 278 32.65 -4.82 -10.80
C CYS A 278 31.24 -4.27 -10.48
N GLU A 279 31.00 -3.80 -9.26
CA GLU A 279 29.73 -3.17 -8.88
C GLU A 279 29.59 -1.77 -9.50
N ALA A 280 30.70 -1.02 -9.54
CA ALA A 280 30.77 0.29 -10.18
C ALA A 280 30.55 0.19 -11.71
N GLU A 281 31.26 -0.73 -12.37
CA GLU A 281 31.11 -1.00 -13.81
C GLU A 281 29.67 -1.38 -14.15
N ARG A 282 29.06 -2.29 -13.37
CA ARG A 282 27.66 -2.69 -13.59
C ARG A 282 26.70 -1.52 -13.41
N ALA A 283 26.85 -0.72 -12.36
CA ALA A 283 25.96 0.42 -12.11
C ALA A 283 26.00 1.46 -13.23
N ILE A 284 27.20 1.73 -13.76
CA ILE A 284 27.39 2.64 -14.90
C ILE A 284 26.84 2.02 -16.20
N ALA A 285 27.10 0.74 -16.46
CA ALA A 285 26.56 0.04 -17.62
C ALA A 285 25.02 0.01 -17.63
N ASP A 286 24.40 -0.30 -16.49
CA ASP A 286 22.93 -0.28 -16.35
C ASP A 286 22.35 1.12 -16.61
N ALA A 287 23.02 2.17 -16.10
CA ALA A 287 22.61 3.55 -16.31
C ALA A 287 22.76 3.99 -17.78
N GLN A 288 23.85 3.57 -18.43
CA GLN A 288 24.13 3.83 -19.85
C GLN A 288 23.11 3.13 -20.75
N ALA A 289 22.88 1.83 -20.55
CA ALA A 289 21.87 1.07 -21.28
C ALA A 289 20.47 1.67 -21.14
N SER A 290 20.12 2.17 -19.95
CA SER A 290 18.85 2.87 -19.71
C SER A 290 18.73 4.16 -20.51
N VAL A 291 19.80 4.96 -20.62
CA VAL A 291 19.82 6.20 -21.42
C VAL A 291 19.73 5.88 -22.91
N GLU A 292 20.52 4.92 -23.39
CA GLU A 292 20.53 4.48 -24.79
C GLU A 292 19.17 3.92 -25.21
N PHE A 293 18.58 3.04 -24.41
CA PHE A 293 17.24 2.49 -24.65
C PHE A 293 16.20 3.61 -24.75
N SER A 294 16.25 4.58 -23.83
CA SER A 294 15.30 5.71 -23.81
C SER A 294 15.52 6.73 -24.93
N ASN A 295 16.71 6.74 -25.55
CA ASN A 295 17.06 7.60 -26.67
C ASN A 295 16.98 6.88 -28.03
N SER A 296 16.61 5.59 -28.06
CA SER A 296 16.47 4.84 -29.32
C SER A 296 15.29 5.35 -30.17
N GLU A 297 15.36 5.17 -31.49
CA GLU A 297 14.40 5.73 -32.47
C GLU A 297 12.94 5.32 -32.22
N SER A 298 12.69 4.22 -31.49
CA SER A 298 11.35 3.76 -31.13
C SER A 298 10.87 4.34 -29.80
N ARG A 299 10.86 5.67 -29.65
CA ARG A 299 10.24 6.32 -28.49
C ARG A 299 8.72 6.18 -28.55
N THR A 300 8.19 5.08 -28.04
CA THR A 300 6.78 4.96 -27.68
C THR A 300 6.57 5.61 -26.33
N TYR A 301 6.05 6.85 -26.34
CA TYR A 301 5.55 7.55 -25.14
C TYR A 301 4.23 6.95 -24.65
#